data_AF-A0A975C5B7-F1
#
_entry.id   AF-A0A975C5B7-F1
#
_cell.length_a   1.000
_cell.length_b   1.000
_cell.length_c   1.000
_cell.angle_alpha   90.00
_cell.angle_beta   90.00
_cell.angle_gamma   90.00
#
_symmetry.space_group_name_H-M   'P 1'
#
loop_
_entity.id
_entity.type
_entity.pdbx_description
1 polymer ?
#
loop_
_entity_poly.entity_id
_entity_poly.type
_entity_poly.pdbx_seq_one_letter_code
_entity_poly.pdbx_strand_id
1 'polypeptide(L)'
;MYTDPAIEKYREQLTWADQIVFIYPIWWGRPPAMRLGYIDQLFASNFAYRDTKELFPEGLLKGKSVVCVSTMNGPRNIKESIILRCFLP
;
A
#
# COMPACT_ATOMS: atom_id res chain seq x y z
N MET A 1 8.58 -15.55 4.81
CA MET A 1 7.71 -14.56 4.12
C MET A 1 8.06 -13.11 4.50
N TYR A 2 8.22 -12.74 5.78
CA TYR A 2 8.77 -11.40 6.12
C TYR A 2 10.30 -11.32 6.23
N THR A 3 11.00 -12.44 6.13
CA THR A 3 12.46 -12.54 6.22
C THR A 3 13.10 -12.89 4.87
N ASP A 4 12.38 -12.70 3.77
CA ASP A 4 12.92 -12.97 2.43
C ASP A 4 13.98 -11.91 2.05
N PRO A 5 15.26 -12.32 1.86
CA PRO A 5 16.34 -11.39 1.53
C PRO A 5 16.13 -10.61 0.23
N ALA A 6 15.38 -11.16 -0.73
CA ALA A 6 15.18 -10.55 -2.04
C ALA A 6 14.37 -9.25 -1.96
N ILE A 7 13.58 -9.08 -0.90
CA ILE A 7 12.67 -7.93 -0.72
C ILE A 7 13.01 -7.07 0.50
N GLU A 8 14.08 -7.40 1.23
CA GLU A 8 14.47 -6.70 2.47
C GLU A 8 14.71 -5.22 2.25
N LYS A 9 15.43 -4.86 1.18
CA LYS A 9 15.67 -3.47 0.79
C LYS A 9 14.38 -2.64 0.71
N TYR A 10 13.30 -3.21 0.19
CA TYR A 10 12.02 -2.49 0.07
C TYR A 10 11.31 -2.38 1.42
N ARG A 11 11.50 -3.36 2.33
CA ARG A 11 11.00 -3.26 3.70
C ARG A 11 11.72 -2.19 4.49
N GLU A 12 13.04 -2.09 4.37
CA GLU A 12 13.82 -1.01 4.99
C GLU A 12 13.32 0.36 4.54
N GLN A 13 13.01 0.52 3.25
CA GLN A 13 12.41 1.75 2.71
C GLN A 13 11.04 2.05 3.33
N LEU A 14 10.18 1.04 3.48
CA LEU A 14 8.87 1.20 4.11
C LEU A 14 8.98 1.55 5.60
N THR A 15 9.92 0.93 6.32
CA THR A 15 10.19 1.21 7.73
C THR A 15 10.75 2.62 7.92
N TRP A 16 11.65 3.05 7.04
CA TRP A 16 12.27 4.38 7.10
C TRP A 16 11.29 5.52 6.76
N ALA A 17 10.40 5.31 5.79
CA ALA A 17 9.56 6.40 5.26
C ALA A 17 8.42 6.80 6.21
N ASP A 18 8.27 8.08 6.51
CA ASP A 18 7.09 8.65 7.17
C ASP A 18 5.93 8.87 6.18
N GLN A 19 6.25 9.08 4.90
CA GLN A 19 5.31 9.37 3.83
C GLN A 19 5.59 8.45 2.63
N ILE A 20 4.57 7.75 2.14
CA ILE A 20 4.68 6.82 1.02
C ILE A 20 3.79 7.30 -0.12
N VAL A 21 4.37 7.55 -1.29
CA VAL A 21 3.62 7.98 -2.47
C VAL A 21 3.61 6.89 -3.52
N PHE A 22 2.41 6.37 -3.84
CA PHE A 22 2.22 5.41 -4.92
C PHE A 22 1.73 6.12 -6.18
N ILE A 23 2.51 6.01 -7.25
CA ILE A 23 2.14 6.53 -8.57
C ILE A 23 1.91 5.33 -9.50
N TYR A 24 0.73 5.22 -10.10
CA TYR A 24 0.42 4.13 -11.04
C TYR A 24 -0.79 4.43 -11.93
N PRO A 25 -0.86 3.87 -13.15
CA PRO A 25 -2.09 3.92 -13.93
C PRO A 25 -3.14 2.96 -13.38
N ILE A 26 -4.42 3.30 -13.53
CA ILE A 26 -5.52 2.36 -13.25
C ILE A 26 -5.69 1.45 -14.46
N TRP A 27 -5.59 0.13 -14.22
CA TRP A 27 -5.86 -0.91 -15.21
C TRP A 27 -7.06 -1.73 -14.73
N TRP A 28 -8.09 -1.86 -15.57
CA TRP A 28 -9.31 -2.61 -15.24
C TRP A 28 -9.95 -2.18 -13.91
N GLY A 29 -9.97 -0.87 -13.64
CA GLY A 29 -10.58 -0.30 -12.44
C GLY A 29 -9.78 -0.48 -11.13
N ARG A 30 -8.54 -0.95 -11.18
CA ARG A 30 -7.69 -1.19 -10.00
C ARG A 30 -6.21 -0.85 -10.26
N PRO A 31 -5.34 -0.86 -9.23
CA PRO A 31 -3.89 -0.77 -9.43
C PRO A 31 -3.36 -1.91 -10.31
N PRO A 32 -2.25 -1.73 -11.04
CA PRO A 32 -1.64 -2.78 -11.86
C PRO A 32 -1.29 -4.02 -11.04
N ALA A 33 -1.27 -5.21 -11.67
CA ALA A 33 -0.97 -6.47 -10.99
C ALA A 33 0.37 -6.43 -10.23
N MET A 34 1.41 -5.80 -10.80
CA MET A 34 2.68 -5.60 -10.09
C MET A 34 2.53 -4.76 -8.81
N ARG A 35 1.67 -3.74 -8.81
CA ARG A 35 1.45 -2.90 -7.62
C ARG A 35 0.71 -3.70 -6.53
N LEU A 36 -0.28 -4.50 -6.92
CA LEU A 36 -0.97 -5.38 -5.98
C LEU A 36 -0.01 -6.44 -5.42
N GLY A 37 0.78 -7.10 -6.28
CA GLY A 37 1.79 -8.06 -5.84
C GLY A 37 2.85 -7.46 -4.91
N TYR A 38 3.23 -6.19 -5.13
CA TYR A 38 4.10 -5.45 -4.19
C TYR A 38 3.45 -5.34 -2.81
N ILE A 39 2.16 -5.01 -2.73
CA ILE A 39 1.43 -4.96 -1.46
C ILE A 39 1.37 -6.35 -0.84
N ASP A 40 0.98 -7.38 -1.60
CA ASP A 40 0.82 -8.75 -1.10
C ASP A 40 2.14 -9.32 -0.52
N GLN A 41 3.28 -9.01 -1.14
CA GLN A 41 4.59 -9.49 -0.69
C GLN A 41 5.16 -8.71 0.49
N LEU A 42 5.03 -7.37 0.47
CA LEU A 42 5.69 -6.52 1.46
C LEU A 42 4.83 -6.28 2.69
N PHE A 43 3.50 -6.26 2.55
CA PHE A 43 2.58 -6.05 3.66
C PHE A 43 2.23 -7.38 4.32
N ALA A 44 3.25 -8.18 4.62
CA ALA A 44 3.11 -9.49 5.24
C ALA A 44 2.81 -9.40 6.73
N SER A 45 2.19 -10.47 7.25
CA SER A 45 1.98 -10.67 8.69
C SER A 45 3.29 -10.58 9.47
N ASN A 46 3.21 -10.03 10.69
CA ASN A 46 4.32 -9.69 11.58
C ASN A 46 5.25 -8.57 11.10
N PHE A 47 4.94 -7.92 9.97
CA PHE A 47 5.61 -6.70 9.53
C PHE A 47 4.62 -5.54 9.38
N ALA A 48 3.59 -5.71 8.53
CA ALA A 48 2.62 -4.66 8.29
C ALA A 48 1.40 -4.74 9.22
N TYR A 49 1.01 -5.95 9.59
CA TYR A 49 -0.08 -6.21 10.49
C TYR A 49 0.19 -7.46 11.34
N ARG A 50 -0.53 -7.58 12.45
CA ARG A 50 -0.57 -8.75 13.31
C ARG A 50 -2.00 -9.26 13.42
N ASP A 51 -2.19 -10.54 13.17
CA ASP A 51 -3.50 -11.18 13.35
C ASP A 51 -3.80 -11.32 14.85
N THR A 52 -4.85 -10.63 15.31
CA THR A 52 -5.30 -10.63 16.70
C THR A 52 -6.51 -11.55 16.93
N LYS A 53 -6.98 -12.27 15.89
CA LYS A 53 -8.25 -13.01 15.88
C LYS A 53 -9.50 -12.14 16.10
N GLU A 54 -9.34 -10.83 16.04
CA GLU A 54 -10.44 -9.86 16.07
C GLU A 54 -10.96 -9.59 14.65
N LEU A 55 -12.02 -8.78 14.54
CA LEU A 55 -12.61 -8.43 13.23
C LEU A 55 -11.60 -7.69 12.33
N PHE A 56 -10.70 -6.92 12.92
CA PHE A 56 -9.65 -6.21 12.22
C PHE A 56 -8.29 -6.57 12.80
N PRO A 57 -7.28 -6.87 11.96
CA PRO A 57 -5.92 -7.10 12.43
C PRO A 57 -5.31 -5.80 12.98
N GLU A 58 -4.35 -5.94 13.88
CA GLU A 58 -3.59 -4.82 14.40
C GLU A 58 -2.59 -4.31 13.34
N GLY A 59 -2.67 -3.04 12.96
CA GLY A 59 -1.69 -2.39 12.10
C GLY A 59 -0.37 -2.12 12.82
N LEU A 60 0.75 -2.48 12.21
CA LEU A 60 2.10 -2.30 12.78
C LEU A 60 2.84 -1.09 12.17
N LEU A 61 2.44 -0.62 10.99
CA LEU A 61 3.05 0.52 10.29
C LEU A 61 2.44 1.86 10.71
N LYS A 62 2.41 2.11 12.02
CA LYS A 62 1.80 3.31 12.61
C LYS A 62 2.61 4.57 12.31
N GLY A 63 1.92 5.72 12.27
CA GLY A 63 2.55 7.04 12.08
C GLY A 63 2.98 7.34 10.64
N LYS A 64 2.68 6.45 9.69
CA LYS A 64 2.99 6.63 8.27
C LYS A 64 1.76 7.15 7.53
N SER A 65 1.96 8.05 6.57
CA SER A 65 0.89 8.50 5.68
C SER A 65 1.14 8.10 4.24
N VAL A 66 0.06 7.74 3.54
CA VAL A 66 0.12 7.21 2.18
C VAL A 66 -0.68 8.10 1.24
N VAL A 67 -0.10 8.43 0.09
CA VAL A 67 -0.78 9.13 -1.00
C VAL A 67 -0.74 8.27 -2.24
N CYS A 68 -1.91 7.95 -2.79
CA CYS A 68 -2.02 7.26 -4.06
C CYS A 68 -2.38 8.26 -5.16
N VAL A 69 -1.48 8.46 -6.12
CA VAL A 69 -1.72 9.23 -7.35
C VAL A 69 -1.92 8.24 -8.48
N SER A 70 -3.11 8.27 -9.09
CA SER A 70 -3.38 7.39 -10.21
C SER A 70 -3.93 8.10 -11.44
N THR A 71 -3.68 7.51 -12.59
CA THR A 71 -4.13 8.04 -13.88
C THR A 71 -5.07 7.05 -14.55
N MET A 72 -6.22 7.52 -15.04
CA MET A 72 -7.17 6.70 -15.79
C MET A 72 -7.77 7.50 -16.94
N ASN A 73 -7.99 6.86 -18.10
CA ASN A 73 -8.79 7.45 -19.17
C ASN A 73 -10.27 7.08 -18.98
N GLY A 74 -10.98 7.87 -18.17
CA GLY A 74 -12.42 7.76 -17.92
C GLY A 74 -13.09 9.14 -17.84
N PRO A 75 -14.43 9.20 -17.82
CA PRO A 75 -15.15 10.47 -17.69
C PRO A 75 -14.84 11.15 -16.34
N ARG A 76 -14.89 12.50 -16.31
CA ARG A 76 -14.39 13.32 -15.19
C ARG A 76 -15.06 12.98 -13.86
N ASN A 77 -16.34 12.64 -13.88
CA ASN A 77 -17.13 12.21 -12.72
C ASN A 77 -16.58 10.95 -12.02
N ILE A 78 -15.72 10.17 -12.69
CA ILE A 78 -15.04 9.00 -12.11
C ILE A 78 -13.60 9.36 -11.65
N LYS A 79 -13.02 10.45 -12.19
CA LYS A 79 -11.62 10.86 -11.96
C LYS A 79 -11.40 11.67 -10.67
N GLU A 80 -12.42 12.36 -10.17
CA GLU A 80 -12.28 13.34 -9.06
C GLU A 80 -11.89 12.72 -7.70
N SER A 81 -11.85 11.40 -7.58
CA SER A 81 -11.64 10.72 -6.29
C SER A 81 -10.39 9.83 -6.21
N ILE A 82 -9.32 10.11 -6.97
CA ILE A 82 -8.12 9.27 -6.91
C ILE A 82 -6.84 10.02 -6.53
N ILE A 83 -6.99 10.89 -5.52
CA ILE A 83 -5.94 11.17 -4.54
C ILE A 83 -6.46 10.63 -3.21
N LEU A 84 -6.27 9.33 -2.98
CA LEU A 84 -6.58 8.76 -1.66
C LEU A 84 -5.42 9.08 -0.74
N ARG A 85 -5.69 9.90 0.29
CA ARG A 85 -4.79 10.03 1.43
C ARG A 85 -5.20 8.98 2.46
N CYS A 86 -4.48 7.85 2.47
CA CYS A 86 -4.65 6.83 3.49
C CYS A 86 -3.80 7.23 4.70
N PHE A 87 -4.45 7.60 5.79
CA PHE A 87 -3.81 7.59 7.10
C PHE A 87 -3.84 6.14 7.60
N LEU A 88 -2.68 5.53 7.78
CA LEU A 88 -2.57 4.26 8.49
C LEU A 88 -2.65 4.59 9.99
N PRO A 89 -3.73 4.21 10.72
CA PRO A 89 -3.85 4.45 12.16
C PRO A 89 -2.82 3.65 12.97
#